data_AF-A0A094IB07-F1
#
_entry.id   AF-A0A094IB07-F1
#
_cell.length_a   1.000
_cell.length_b   1.000
_cell.length_c   1.000
_cell.angle_alpha   90.00
_cell.angle_beta   90.00
_cell.angle_gamma   90.00
#
_symmetry.space_group_name_H-M   'P 1'
#
loop_
_entity.id
_entity.type
_entity.pdbx_description
1 polymer ?
#
loop_
_entity_poly.entity_id
_entity_poly.type
_entity_poly.pdbx_seq_one_letter_code
_entity_poly.pdbx_strand_id
1 'polypeptide(L)'
;MKNLRRKWSSKTTAQVTVTPQLYLAFYARLKYPDTYHYALHISSPDGTSSPAIRTMKHHCKNIITVTEGTVSIPWVHEAVKIDPDSDPRIVVRILLGDVGRIDLVDSLLEAVPVGQGSKEDFNCVSWVKDALFRLDQAGVISRGDISDWESVERTALDYVNENKQQGRFESGWEGDTSKVATFDRTLGRENSSNKTVTTISSHPTANMSISRLITIALLGLITVASIPCIMILHFRVGTFDLIESISHKAPHLLLGGPAVLRTVYSQFEPLDAQLTTLIPFFWPLVTGAMPELSLFGVYMGGQLLSCLALVVIEGERKGNARGAIGLPTIWATSWVFIPFGFVQPIHNLVHVLFSRLGRAGRQVDANAISGNAKRIVLLPVSLTLGYIIPSFVICIPSPEVVSHHSRQGFLAAWQFFAIWTALWQFILTRLVSDNKIDRLLGTGESPQRKAATALRYTYNSVLVLTGLTHSLIIVVVLCYAFVQSYSPSTVDQLHPLLVFQPISPFSNEKLDAFEPGILSLLQHDTYFAGASSLVWALYLYSCVKPDVTFAALVGKGTILTALFGPCGAALAVMKERDETVFANSAESDIPKKQN
;
A
#
# COMPACT_ATOMS: atom_id res chain seq x y z
N MET A 1 -32.73 -4.15 -71.51
CA MET A 1 -33.36 -4.00 -70.17
C MET A 1 -32.60 -4.87 -69.18
N LYS A 2 -32.08 -4.23 -68.09
CA LYS A 2 -31.72 -4.70 -66.72
C LYS A 2 -31.80 -6.22 -66.45
N ASN A 3 -30.92 -6.93 -65.73
CA ASN A 3 -29.85 -6.61 -64.79
C ASN A 3 -28.99 -7.88 -64.50
N LEU A 4 -27.68 -7.64 -64.36
CA LEU A 4 -26.61 -8.32 -63.58
C LEU A 4 -26.91 -9.55 -62.71
N ARG A 5 -26.08 -10.60 -62.84
CA ARG A 5 -25.40 -11.30 -61.71
C ARG A 5 -24.08 -11.92 -62.19
N ARG A 6 -22.96 -11.32 -61.80
CA ARG A 6 -21.59 -11.87 -61.95
C ARG A 6 -21.36 -12.97 -60.91
N LYS A 7 -20.87 -14.13 -61.37
CA LYS A 7 -20.36 -15.23 -60.54
C LYS A 7 -19.12 -14.76 -59.77
N TRP A 8 -19.12 -14.96 -58.46
CA TRP A 8 -17.90 -14.98 -57.63
C TRP A 8 -17.66 -16.43 -57.22
N SER A 9 -16.48 -16.93 -57.56
CA SER A 9 -15.95 -18.22 -57.10
C SER A 9 -15.54 -18.07 -55.64
N SER A 10 -16.25 -18.75 -54.74
CA SER A 10 -15.80 -18.91 -53.35
C SER A 10 -14.77 -20.03 -53.30
N LYS A 11 -13.51 -19.67 -53.03
CA LYS A 11 -12.54 -20.60 -52.46
C LYS A 11 -13.13 -21.15 -51.16
N THR A 12 -13.21 -22.48 -51.05
CA THR A 12 -13.53 -23.17 -49.81
C THR A 12 -12.43 -22.88 -48.79
N THR A 13 -12.69 -21.97 -47.86
CA THR A 13 -11.85 -21.79 -46.68
C THR A 13 -12.11 -22.96 -45.75
N ALA A 14 -11.12 -23.84 -45.56
CA ALA A 14 -11.20 -24.89 -44.55
C ALA A 14 -11.42 -24.24 -43.18
N GLN A 15 -12.52 -24.60 -42.50
CA GLN A 15 -12.74 -24.28 -41.10
C GLN A 15 -11.65 -24.97 -40.28
N VAL A 16 -10.75 -24.19 -39.67
CA VAL A 16 -9.80 -24.70 -38.68
C VAL A 16 -10.61 -25.12 -37.47
N THR A 17 -10.75 -26.43 -37.24
CA THR A 17 -11.33 -26.99 -36.03
C THR A 17 -10.39 -26.70 -34.87
N VAL A 18 -10.73 -25.68 -34.08
CA VAL A 18 -9.98 -25.29 -32.89
C VAL A 18 -10.14 -26.38 -31.82
N THR A 19 -9.07 -27.11 -31.54
CA THR A 19 -9.06 -28.24 -30.58
C THR A 19 -8.77 -27.71 -29.17
N PRO A 20 -9.58 -28.03 -28.14
CA PRO A 20 -9.30 -27.64 -26.77
C PRO A 20 -7.99 -28.23 -26.25
N GLN A 21 -7.39 -27.58 -25.26
CA GLN A 21 -6.06 -27.90 -24.76
C GLN A 21 -6.05 -28.08 -23.24
N LEU A 22 -5.35 -29.10 -22.77
CA LEU A 22 -5.16 -29.41 -21.35
C LEU A 22 -3.84 -28.82 -20.84
N TYR A 23 -3.90 -28.12 -19.72
CA TYR A 23 -2.75 -27.55 -19.05
C TYR A 23 -2.69 -27.95 -17.58
N LEU A 24 -1.47 -28.13 -17.07
CA LEU A 24 -1.19 -28.06 -15.63
C LEU A 24 -0.86 -26.60 -15.26
N ALA A 25 -1.47 -26.08 -14.20
CA ALA A 25 -1.26 -24.71 -13.74
C ALA A 25 -0.82 -24.67 -12.27
N PHE A 26 0.19 -23.85 -11.98
CA PHE A 26 0.67 -23.60 -10.63
C PHE A 26 0.19 -22.26 -10.11
N TYR A 27 -0.37 -22.28 -8.90
CA TYR A 27 -0.83 -21.10 -8.20
C TYR A 27 0.06 -20.82 -6.98
N ALA A 28 0.41 -19.56 -6.77
CA ALA A 28 1.18 -19.12 -5.61
C ALA A 28 0.40 -19.33 -4.30
N ARG A 29 1.08 -19.82 -3.26
CA ARG A 29 0.54 -19.95 -1.91
C ARG A 29 1.15 -18.88 -1.00
N LEU A 30 0.34 -17.92 -0.55
CA LEU A 30 0.79 -16.80 0.29
C LEU A 30 1.47 -17.27 1.60
N LYS A 31 0.98 -18.35 2.21
CA LYS A 31 1.51 -18.88 3.48
C LYS A 31 2.77 -19.74 3.31
N TYR A 32 2.99 -20.31 2.12
CA TYR A 32 4.06 -21.26 1.84
C TYR A 32 4.65 -20.99 0.44
N PRO A 33 5.46 -19.93 0.28
CA PRO A 33 5.88 -19.38 -1.01
C PRO A 33 6.70 -20.33 -1.90
N ASP A 34 7.29 -21.37 -1.29
CA ASP A 34 8.05 -22.40 -1.99
C ASP A 34 7.21 -23.60 -2.43
N THR A 35 5.89 -23.55 -2.19
CA THR A 35 4.96 -24.60 -2.60
C THR A 35 3.87 -24.03 -3.50
N TYR A 36 3.34 -24.86 -4.39
CA TYR A 36 2.33 -24.46 -5.36
C TYR A 36 1.00 -25.15 -5.09
N HIS A 37 -0.09 -24.44 -5.39
CA HIS A 37 -1.40 -25.07 -5.53
C HIS A 37 -1.60 -25.53 -6.97
N TYR A 38 -1.90 -26.82 -7.16
CA TYR A 38 -2.00 -27.44 -8.48
C TYR A 38 -3.45 -27.41 -8.97
N ALA A 39 -3.63 -27.13 -10.26
CA ALA A 39 -4.92 -27.17 -10.93
C ALA A 39 -4.76 -27.61 -12.38
N LEU A 40 -5.82 -28.19 -12.96
CA LEU A 40 -5.91 -28.47 -14.38
C LEU A 40 -6.75 -27.40 -15.07
N HIS A 41 -6.26 -26.88 -16.19
CA HIS A 41 -6.99 -25.93 -17.02
C HIS A 41 -7.32 -26.57 -18.37
N ILE A 42 -8.57 -26.43 -18.80
CA ILE A 42 -9.02 -26.76 -20.15
C ILE A 42 -9.32 -25.45 -20.88
N SER A 43 -8.55 -25.12 -21.92
CA SER A 43 -8.69 -23.89 -22.68
C SER A 43 -8.96 -24.18 -24.15
N SER A 44 -9.92 -23.48 -24.76
CA SER A 44 -10.09 -23.50 -26.22
C SER A 44 -9.26 -22.38 -26.89
N PRO A 45 -8.46 -22.66 -27.92
CA PRO A 45 -7.68 -21.65 -28.65
C PRO A 45 -8.54 -20.58 -29.36
N ASP A 46 -7.89 -19.54 -29.90
CA ASP A 46 -8.56 -18.39 -30.50
C ASP A 46 -9.25 -18.69 -31.83
N GLY A 47 -10.58 -18.58 -31.83
CA GLY A 47 -11.44 -18.50 -33.01
C GLY A 47 -12.55 -17.47 -32.79
N THR A 48 -12.67 -16.53 -33.71
CA THR A 48 -13.74 -15.50 -33.83
C THR A 48 -15.11 -16.11 -33.48
N SER A 49 -15.78 -15.77 -32.38
CA SER A 49 -16.45 -14.51 -32.11
C SER A 49 -17.03 -14.56 -30.68
N SER A 50 -16.49 -13.73 -29.78
CA SER A 50 -17.03 -13.28 -28.46
C SER A 50 -15.97 -13.33 -27.34
N PRO A 51 -15.87 -12.31 -26.46
CA PRO A 51 -14.82 -12.16 -25.44
C PRO A 51 -15.09 -12.93 -24.14
N ALA A 52 -16.02 -13.89 -24.14
CA ALA A 52 -16.41 -14.60 -22.93
C ALA A 52 -15.38 -15.68 -22.54
N ILE A 53 -15.00 -15.64 -21.26
CA ILE A 53 -14.13 -16.56 -20.50
C ILE A 53 -14.14 -18.00 -21.06
N ARG A 54 -12.95 -18.48 -21.51
CA ARG A 54 -12.78 -19.74 -22.27
C ARG A 54 -12.04 -20.85 -21.54
N THR A 55 -11.52 -20.60 -20.33
CA THR A 55 -10.77 -21.61 -19.58
C THR A 55 -11.59 -22.14 -18.43
N MET A 56 -11.77 -23.45 -18.36
CA MET A 56 -12.29 -24.13 -17.18
C MET A 56 -11.12 -24.56 -16.29
N LYS A 57 -11.15 -24.16 -15.03
CA LYS A 57 -10.20 -24.59 -14.00
C LYS A 57 -10.84 -25.68 -13.16
N HIS A 58 -10.16 -26.82 -13.03
CA HIS A 58 -10.50 -27.89 -12.12
C HIS A 58 -9.42 -28.03 -11.04
N HIS A 59 -9.83 -28.03 -9.77
CA HIS A 59 -8.91 -28.26 -8.66
C HIS A 59 -9.64 -28.73 -7.41
N CYS A 60 -8.88 -29.25 -6.45
CA CYS A 60 -9.39 -29.49 -5.10
C CYS A 60 -8.93 -28.41 -4.13
N LYS A 61 -9.79 -28.02 -3.18
CA LYS A 61 -9.44 -27.08 -2.11
C LYS A 61 -10.10 -27.49 -0.79
N ASN A 62 -9.55 -26.99 0.30
CA ASN A 62 -10.19 -27.04 1.61
C ASN A 62 -11.19 -25.89 1.73
N ILE A 63 -12.40 -26.19 2.21
CA ILE A 63 -13.39 -25.18 2.62
C ILE A 63 -13.63 -25.30 4.12
N ILE A 64 -13.92 -24.19 4.79
CA ILE A 64 -14.31 -24.22 6.20
C ILE A 64 -15.83 -24.36 6.24
N THR A 65 -16.31 -25.45 6.83
CA THR A 65 -17.74 -25.70 7.01
C THR A 65 -18.04 -25.74 8.50
N VAL A 66 -19.00 -24.91 8.93
CA VAL A 66 -19.49 -24.87 10.32
C VAL A 66 -20.89 -25.47 10.33
N THR A 67 -21.03 -26.66 10.90
CA THR A 67 -22.33 -27.34 11.03
C THR A 67 -22.56 -27.68 12.51
N GLU A 68 -23.70 -27.26 13.06
CA GLU A 68 -24.10 -27.56 14.45
C GLU A 68 -23.01 -27.23 15.51
N GLY A 69 -22.29 -26.12 15.32
CA GLY A 69 -21.23 -25.68 16.24
C GLY A 69 -19.89 -26.42 16.09
N THR A 70 -19.77 -27.36 15.14
CA THR A 70 -18.50 -28.04 14.83
C THR A 70 -17.88 -27.46 13.57
N VAL A 71 -16.61 -27.06 13.66
CA VAL A 71 -15.81 -26.59 12.52
C VAL A 71 -15.15 -27.80 11.86
N SER A 72 -15.41 -28.00 10.57
CA SER A 72 -14.74 -29.00 9.74
C SER A 72 -14.07 -28.33 8.54
N ILE A 73 -13.00 -28.95 8.02
CA ILE A 73 -12.26 -28.43 6.87
C ILE A 73 -12.22 -29.51 5.78
N PRO A 74 -13.35 -29.83 5.11
CA PRO A 74 -13.37 -30.86 4.08
C PRO A 74 -12.68 -30.39 2.79
N TRP A 75 -12.12 -31.36 2.07
CA TRP A 75 -11.69 -31.18 0.69
C TRP A 75 -12.90 -31.23 -0.24
N VAL A 76 -12.94 -30.33 -1.23
CA VAL A 76 -13.95 -30.30 -2.29
C VAL A 76 -13.29 -30.12 -3.65
N HIS A 77 -13.83 -30.77 -4.68
CA HIS A 77 -13.52 -30.47 -6.09
C HIS A 77 -14.36 -29.27 -6.55
N GLU A 78 -13.74 -28.35 -7.28
CA GLU A 78 -14.37 -27.17 -7.84
C GLU A 78 -13.97 -27.03 -9.31
N ALA A 79 -14.98 -26.84 -10.18
CA ALA A 79 -14.83 -26.49 -11.58
C ALA A 79 -15.33 -25.05 -11.78
N VAL A 80 -14.46 -24.15 -12.22
CA VAL A 80 -14.77 -22.72 -12.35
C VAL A 80 -14.20 -22.11 -13.62
N LYS A 81 -14.98 -21.28 -14.30
CA LYS A 81 -14.53 -20.52 -15.47
C LYS A 81 -13.60 -19.39 -15.04
N ILE A 82 -12.41 -19.33 -15.61
CA ILE A 82 -11.41 -18.30 -15.32
C ILE A 82 -10.82 -17.71 -16.59
N ASP A 83 -10.34 -16.48 -16.48
CA ASP A 83 -9.38 -15.92 -17.43
C ASP A 83 -7.97 -16.06 -16.83
N PRO A 84 -7.12 -16.97 -17.37
CA PRO A 84 -5.80 -17.24 -16.81
C PRO A 84 -4.90 -16.00 -16.76
N ASP A 85 -5.02 -15.09 -17.72
CA ASP A 85 -4.18 -13.89 -17.78
C ASP A 85 -4.65 -12.80 -16.80
N SER A 86 -5.84 -12.97 -16.20
CA SER A 86 -6.41 -12.07 -15.20
C SER A 86 -6.31 -12.59 -13.75
N ASP A 87 -5.96 -13.87 -13.49
CA ASP A 87 -5.76 -14.39 -12.13
C ASP A 87 -4.28 -14.23 -11.71
N PRO A 88 -3.93 -13.25 -10.86
CA PRO A 88 -2.54 -12.92 -10.52
C PRO A 88 -1.88 -14.00 -9.65
N ARG A 89 -2.63 -15.01 -9.19
CA ARG A 89 -2.06 -16.12 -8.43
C ARG A 89 -1.43 -17.17 -9.33
N ILE A 90 -1.76 -17.20 -10.63
CA ILE A 90 -1.16 -18.17 -11.56
C ILE A 90 0.28 -17.77 -11.83
N VAL A 91 1.20 -18.69 -11.56
CA VAL A 91 2.65 -18.49 -11.71
C VAL A 91 3.11 -18.99 -13.08
N VAL A 92 2.76 -20.23 -13.42
CA VAL A 92 3.07 -20.83 -14.73
C VAL A 92 1.93 -21.74 -15.20
N ARG A 93 1.90 -21.99 -16.50
CA ARG A 93 1.08 -23.04 -17.14
C ARG A 93 1.97 -23.94 -18.00
N ILE A 94 1.68 -25.24 -17.99
CA ILE A 94 2.35 -26.24 -18.81
C ILE A 94 1.31 -26.87 -19.73
N LEU A 95 1.41 -26.67 -21.04
CA LEU A 95 0.57 -27.34 -22.03
C LEU A 95 0.98 -28.81 -22.09
N LEU A 96 0.04 -29.69 -21.72
CA LEU A 96 0.23 -31.13 -21.67
C LEU A 96 -0.19 -31.82 -22.97
N GLY A 97 -1.23 -31.29 -23.63
CA GLY A 97 -1.76 -31.87 -24.85
C GLY A 97 -3.06 -31.27 -25.35
N ASP A 98 -3.46 -31.67 -26.56
CA ASP A 98 -4.77 -31.38 -27.15
C ASP A 98 -5.80 -32.42 -26.70
N VAL A 99 -7.02 -31.99 -26.45
CA VAL A 99 -8.13 -32.78 -25.93
C VAL A 99 -9.04 -33.20 -27.08
N GLY A 100 -9.08 -34.50 -27.38
CA GLY A 100 -9.92 -35.06 -28.45
C GLY A 100 -11.36 -35.33 -28.02
N ARG A 101 -11.59 -35.63 -26.73
CA ARG A 101 -12.91 -35.97 -26.16
C ARG A 101 -13.28 -35.06 -25.00
N ILE A 102 -13.53 -33.79 -25.34
CA ILE A 102 -13.83 -32.73 -24.37
C ILE A 102 -15.10 -33.01 -23.55
N ASP A 103 -16.07 -33.69 -24.14
CA ASP A 103 -17.35 -34.12 -23.55
C ASP A 103 -17.18 -35.07 -22.35
N LEU A 104 -16.06 -35.78 -22.27
CA LEU A 104 -15.76 -36.70 -21.18
C LEU A 104 -14.99 -36.04 -20.02
N VAL A 105 -14.39 -34.86 -20.23
CA VAL A 105 -13.46 -34.27 -19.26
C VAL A 105 -14.14 -33.96 -17.93
N ASP A 106 -15.25 -33.23 -17.95
CA ASP A 106 -15.92 -32.78 -16.73
C ASP A 106 -16.37 -33.97 -15.87
N SER A 107 -16.99 -34.99 -16.50
CA SER A 107 -17.47 -36.17 -15.79
C SER A 107 -16.34 -37.04 -15.22
N LEU A 108 -15.22 -37.16 -15.93
CA LEU A 108 -14.05 -37.91 -15.45
C LEU A 108 -13.35 -37.20 -14.29
N LEU A 109 -13.24 -35.86 -14.35
CA LEU A 109 -12.61 -35.05 -13.29
C LEU A 109 -13.49 -35.00 -12.03
N GLU A 110 -14.81 -34.88 -12.19
CA GLU A 110 -15.76 -34.92 -11.08
C GLU A 110 -15.80 -36.29 -10.38
N ALA A 111 -15.58 -37.37 -11.12
CA ALA A 111 -15.52 -38.73 -10.58
C ALA A 111 -14.21 -39.07 -9.84
N VAL A 112 -13.22 -38.17 -9.81
CA VAL A 112 -11.99 -38.37 -9.02
C VAL A 112 -12.35 -38.25 -7.53
N PRO A 113 -12.11 -39.29 -6.71
CA PRO A 113 -12.46 -39.24 -5.29
C PRO A 113 -11.80 -38.07 -4.56
N VAL A 114 -12.60 -37.34 -3.78
CA VAL A 114 -12.14 -36.24 -2.93
C VAL A 114 -12.30 -36.63 -1.48
N GLY A 115 -11.19 -36.72 -0.75
CA GLY A 115 -11.20 -36.83 0.72
C GLY A 115 -11.77 -38.12 1.34
N GLN A 116 -12.14 -39.16 0.60
CA GLN A 116 -12.64 -40.42 1.18
C GLN A 116 -11.55 -41.52 1.26
N GLY A 117 -11.26 -41.98 2.49
CA GLY A 117 -10.94 -43.40 2.76
C GLY A 117 -9.49 -43.87 2.85
N SER A 118 -8.46 -43.24 2.26
CA SER A 118 -7.06 -43.62 2.54
C SER A 118 -6.06 -42.64 1.91
N LYS A 119 -5.33 -41.93 2.78
CA LYS A 119 -3.96 -41.39 2.65
C LYS A 119 -3.93 -40.19 3.60
N GLU A 120 -3.09 -40.25 4.63
CA GLU A 120 -2.76 -39.10 5.49
C GLU A 120 -2.21 -37.91 4.65
N ASP A 121 -1.93 -38.13 3.36
CA ASP A 121 -1.29 -37.20 2.44
C ASP A 121 -2.19 -36.59 1.33
N PHE A 122 -3.52 -36.75 1.38
CA PHE A 122 -4.38 -36.20 0.30
C PHE A 122 -4.24 -34.67 0.19
N ASN A 123 -3.92 -34.20 -1.01
CA ASN A 123 -3.79 -32.78 -1.32
C ASN A 123 -4.06 -32.51 -2.82
N CYS A 124 -3.89 -31.26 -3.26
CA CYS A 124 -4.12 -30.88 -4.66
C CYS A 124 -3.21 -31.61 -5.66
N VAL A 125 -1.99 -31.98 -5.26
CA VAL A 125 -1.02 -32.69 -6.11
C VAL A 125 -1.48 -34.12 -6.32
N SER A 126 -1.85 -34.83 -5.25
CA SER A 126 -2.36 -36.20 -5.36
C SER A 126 -3.65 -36.27 -6.17
N TRP A 127 -4.54 -35.29 -6.01
CA TRP A 127 -5.76 -35.22 -6.83
C TRP A 127 -5.46 -35.00 -8.32
N VAL A 128 -4.53 -34.10 -8.67
CA VAL A 128 -4.14 -33.88 -10.07
C VAL A 128 -3.50 -35.13 -10.67
N LYS A 129 -2.67 -35.86 -9.91
CA LYS A 129 -2.08 -37.13 -10.35
C LYS A 129 -3.18 -38.15 -10.70
N ASP A 130 -4.14 -38.35 -9.81
CA ASP A 130 -5.25 -39.29 -10.04
C ASP A 130 -6.17 -38.83 -11.18
N ALA A 131 -6.38 -37.52 -11.33
CA ALA A 131 -7.13 -36.93 -12.42
C ALA A 131 -6.47 -37.17 -13.78
N LEU A 132 -5.17 -36.91 -13.91
CA LEU A 132 -4.44 -37.17 -15.16
C LEU A 132 -4.42 -38.65 -15.51
N PHE A 133 -4.22 -39.53 -14.53
CA PHE A 133 -4.29 -40.98 -14.73
C PHE A 133 -5.65 -41.43 -15.29
N ARG A 134 -6.76 -40.89 -14.78
CA ARG A 134 -8.11 -41.20 -15.31
C ARG A 134 -8.32 -40.66 -16.73
N LEU A 135 -7.86 -39.45 -17.01
CA LEU A 135 -7.94 -38.87 -18.35
C LEU A 135 -7.12 -39.68 -19.38
N ASP A 136 -5.96 -40.18 -18.97
CA ASP A 136 -5.07 -41.04 -19.77
C ASP A 136 -5.72 -42.39 -20.06
N GLN A 137 -6.20 -43.09 -19.02
CA GLN A 137 -6.93 -44.36 -19.17
C GLN A 137 -8.15 -44.24 -20.07
N ALA A 138 -8.86 -43.12 -19.94
CA ALA A 138 -10.02 -42.85 -20.76
C ALA A 138 -9.65 -42.44 -22.19
N GLY A 139 -8.37 -42.20 -22.52
CA GLY A 139 -7.87 -41.83 -23.85
C GLY A 139 -8.35 -40.46 -24.34
N VAL A 140 -8.47 -39.49 -23.44
CA VAL A 140 -9.08 -38.18 -23.71
C VAL A 140 -8.16 -37.26 -24.54
N ILE A 141 -6.85 -37.44 -24.43
CA ILE A 141 -5.83 -36.66 -25.12
C ILE A 141 -5.64 -37.16 -26.54
N SER A 142 -5.78 -36.28 -27.53
CA SER A 142 -5.55 -36.60 -28.96
C SER A 142 -4.11 -36.33 -29.39
N ARG A 143 -3.39 -35.46 -28.68
CA ARG A 143 -1.98 -35.16 -28.91
C ARG A 143 -1.31 -34.76 -27.60
N GLY A 144 -0.12 -35.27 -27.33
CA GLY A 144 0.60 -35.03 -26.08
C GLY A 144 0.70 -36.31 -25.25
N ASP A 145 1.28 -36.21 -24.07
CA ASP A 145 1.50 -37.34 -23.17
C ASP A 145 1.34 -36.87 -21.71
N ILE A 146 0.44 -37.55 -21.00
CA ILE A 146 0.11 -37.31 -19.59
C ILE A 146 0.26 -38.56 -18.73
N SER A 147 0.81 -39.65 -19.29
CA SER A 147 0.87 -40.96 -18.64
C SER A 147 1.94 -41.03 -17.53
N ASP A 148 3.04 -40.28 -17.68
CA ASP A 148 4.13 -40.19 -16.70
C ASP A 148 3.97 -38.93 -15.83
N TRP A 149 3.34 -39.10 -14.65
CA TRP A 149 3.14 -38.03 -13.67
C TRP A 149 4.48 -37.41 -13.23
N GLU A 150 5.47 -38.24 -12.91
CA GLU A 150 6.76 -37.79 -12.41
C GLU A 150 7.49 -36.92 -13.44
N SER A 151 7.37 -37.24 -14.74
CA SER A 151 7.88 -36.39 -15.82
C SER A 151 7.10 -35.08 -15.94
N VAL A 152 5.77 -35.12 -15.91
CA VAL A 152 4.91 -33.92 -16.00
C VAL A 152 5.20 -32.94 -14.86
N GLU A 153 5.25 -33.45 -13.63
CA GLU A 153 5.53 -32.64 -12.44
C GLU A 153 6.94 -32.06 -12.47
N ARG A 154 7.95 -32.87 -12.83
CA ARG A 154 9.33 -32.38 -12.96
C ARG A 154 9.44 -31.25 -13.97
N THR A 155 8.85 -31.41 -15.16
CA THR A 155 8.84 -30.33 -16.18
C THR A 155 8.22 -29.06 -15.66
N ALA A 156 7.11 -29.15 -14.91
CA ALA A 156 6.45 -27.98 -14.34
C ALA A 156 7.30 -27.28 -13.26
N LEU A 157 7.93 -28.06 -12.39
CA LEU A 157 8.81 -27.58 -11.33
C LEU A 157 10.10 -26.97 -11.89
N ASP A 158 10.74 -27.61 -12.86
CA ASP A 158 11.93 -27.10 -13.52
C ASP A 158 11.63 -25.77 -14.21
N TYR A 159 10.54 -25.70 -14.98
CA TYR A 159 10.14 -24.47 -15.67
C TYR A 159 9.85 -23.33 -14.69
N VAL A 160 9.10 -23.55 -13.61
CA VAL A 160 8.85 -22.47 -12.64
C VAL A 160 10.12 -22.03 -11.91
N ASN A 161 11.05 -22.95 -11.66
CA ASN A 161 12.33 -22.63 -11.03
C ASN A 161 13.25 -21.85 -11.98
N GLU A 162 13.29 -22.19 -13.27
CA GLU A 162 13.99 -21.39 -14.29
C GLU A 162 13.42 -19.97 -14.36
N ASN A 163 12.09 -19.82 -14.39
CA ASN A 163 11.44 -18.51 -14.39
C ASN A 163 11.72 -17.72 -13.09
N LYS A 164 11.82 -18.39 -11.93
CA LYS A 164 12.27 -17.78 -10.67
C LYS A 164 13.71 -17.28 -10.78
N GLN A 165 14.64 -18.09 -11.28
CA GLN A 165 16.05 -17.72 -11.44
C GLN A 165 16.25 -16.56 -12.41
N GLN A 166 15.40 -16.48 -13.44
CA GLN A 166 15.36 -15.36 -14.38
C GLN A 166 14.71 -14.09 -13.80
N GLY A 167 14.23 -14.13 -12.55
CA GLY A 167 13.57 -13.00 -11.91
C GLY A 167 12.18 -12.68 -12.48
N ARG A 168 11.54 -13.61 -13.20
CA ARG A 168 10.24 -13.35 -13.88
C ARG A 168 9.10 -12.99 -12.94
N PHE A 169 9.16 -13.49 -11.71
CA PHE A 169 8.17 -13.20 -10.67
C PHE A 169 8.61 -12.04 -9.76
N GLU A 170 9.78 -11.46 -10.02
CA GLU A 170 10.28 -10.29 -9.30
C GLU A 170 9.79 -9.01 -9.99
N SER A 171 9.70 -7.93 -9.22
CA SER A 171 9.18 -6.64 -9.66
C SER A 171 10.08 -5.86 -10.64
N GLY A 172 10.97 -6.57 -11.35
CA GLY A 172 11.91 -6.07 -12.36
C GLY A 172 11.97 -6.88 -13.65
N TRP A 173 11.08 -7.87 -13.85
CA TRP A 173 11.00 -8.61 -15.12
C TRP A 173 10.68 -7.66 -16.29
N GLU A 174 11.54 -7.65 -17.31
CA GLU A 174 11.38 -6.83 -18.52
C GLU A 174 10.58 -7.53 -19.64
N GLY A 175 10.31 -8.83 -19.50
CA GLY A 175 9.54 -9.58 -20.49
C GLY A 175 8.02 -9.36 -20.36
N ASP A 176 7.27 -9.90 -21.32
CA ASP A 176 5.80 -9.76 -21.35
C ASP A 176 5.15 -10.33 -20.07
N THR A 177 4.45 -9.45 -19.34
CA THR A 177 3.66 -9.78 -18.15
C THR A 177 2.15 -9.81 -18.41
N SER A 178 1.72 -9.51 -19.65
CA SER A 178 0.31 -9.51 -20.04
C SER A 178 -0.25 -10.93 -20.20
N LYS A 179 0.63 -11.92 -20.31
CA LYS A 179 0.30 -13.34 -20.41
C LYS A 179 1.00 -14.16 -19.36
N VAL A 180 0.31 -15.19 -18.87
CA VAL A 180 0.92 -16.18 -17.99
C VAL A 180 2.04 -16.92 -18.71
N ALA A 181 3.18 -17.08 -18.03
CA ALA A 181 4.31 -17.89 -18.49
C ALA A 181 3.84 -19.31 -18.85
N THR A 182 3.92 -19.67 -20.14
CA THR A 182 3.33 -20.92 -20.64
C THR A 182 4.34 -21.74 -21.42
N PHE A 183 4.66 -22.92 -20.90
CA PHE A 183 5.57 -23.88 -21.54
C PHE A 183 4.80 -24.94 -22.33
N ASP A 184 5.21 -25.20 -23.58
CA ASP A 184 4.65 -26.27 -24.39
C ASP A 184 5.51 -27.53 -24.25
N ARG A 185 5.05 -28.48 -23.42
CA ARG A 185 5.75 -29.76 -23.22
C ARG A 185 5.74 -30.61 -24.49
N THR A 186 4.72 -30.50 -25.34
CA THR A 186 4.61 -31.27 -26.58
C THR A 186 5.66 -30.87 -27.64
N LEU A 187 6.18 -29.64 -27.52
CA LEU A 187 7.20 -29.09 -28.42
C LEU A 187 8.55 -28.81 -27.73
N GLY A 188 8.64 -29.00 -26.41
CA GLY A 188 9.85 -28.76 -25.63
C GLY A 188 10.31 -27.29 -25.63
N ARG A 189 9.38 -26.33 -25.73
CA ARG A 189 9.70 -24.89 -25.81
C ARG A 189 8.63 -24.01 -25.20
N GLU A 190 9.00 -22.80 -24.77
CA GLU A 190 8.03 -21.77 -24.41
C GLU A 190 7.24 -21.33 -25.65
N ASN A 191 5.94 -21.10 -25.49
CA ASN A 191 5.07 -20.82 -26.64
C ASN A 191 5.45 -19.48 -27.29
N SER A 192 5.68 -19.50 -28.61
CA SER A 192 6.41 -18.48 -29.38
C SER A 192 5.76 -17.08 -29.48
N SER A 193 4.61 -16.86 -28.84
CA SER A 193 3.95 -15.56 -28.80
C SER A 193 4.56 -14.57 -27.79
N ASN A 194 5.57 -14.98 -27.02
CA ASN A 194 6.24 -14.17 -25.99
C ASN A 194 7.73 -13.85 -26.26
N LYS A 195 8.28 -14.14 -27.44
CA LYS A 195 9.70 -13.81 -27.74
C LYS A 195 9.82 -12.39 -28.30
N THR A 196 10.31 -11.46 -27.48
CA THR A 196 11.17 -10.38 -27.99
C THR A 196 12.61 -10.76 -27.65
N VAL A 197 13.47 -10.67 -28.66
CA VAL A 197 14.89 -11.03 -28.58
C VAL A 197 15.59 -10.10 -27.60
N THR A 198 16.06 -10.63 -26.47
CA THR A 198 17.06 -9.97 -25.64
C THR A 198 18.38 -10.68 -25.87
N THR A 199 19.30 -10.00 -26.54
CA THR A 199 20.72 -10.34 -26.55
C THR A 199 21.19 -10.51 -25.11
N ILE A 200 21.89 -11.61 -24.86
CA ILE A 200 22.49 -11.95 -23.57
C ILE A 200 23.55 -10.88 -23.26
N SER A 201 23.14 -9.87 -22.52
CA SER A 201 24.02 -9.05 -21.70
C SER A 201 24.04 -9.70 -20.32
N SER A 202 25.18 -10.25 -19.94
CA SER A 202 25.46 -10.69 -18.57
C SER A 202 25.10 -9.57 -17.59
N HIS A 203 23.98 -9.70 -16.87
CA HIS A 203 23.66 -8.80 -15.78
C HIS A 203 24.69 -9.00 -14.65
N PRO A 204 25.43 -7.96 -14.24
CA PRO A 204 26.11 -8.01 -12.96
C PRO A 204 25.04 -8.02 -11.88
N THR A 205 25.20 -8.86 -10.85
CA THR A 205 24.50 -8.71 -9.57
C THR A 205 24.55 -7.23 -9.17
N ALA A 206 23.40 -6.55 -9.19
CA ALA A 206 23.34 -5.11 -8.97
C ALA A 206 23.80 -4.80 -7.53
N ASN A 207 25.08 -4.45 -7.38
CA ASN A 207 25.63 -3.98 -6.12
C ASN A 207 24.79 -2.81 -5.63
N MET A 208 24.26 -2.93 -4.41
CA MET A 208 23.44 -1.89 -3.79
C MET A 208 24.27 -0.61 -3.67
N SER A 209 23.73 0.53 -4.10
CA SER A 209 24.47 1.79 -4.02
C SER A 209 24.79 2.12 -2.56
N ILE A 210 25.96 2.73 -2.33
CA ILE A 210 26.40 3.16 -0.99
C ILE A 210 25.37 4.10 -0.37
N SER A 211 24.79 5.02 -1.14
CA SER A 211 23.75 5.93 -0.67
C SER A 211 22.50 5.19 -0.16
N ARG A 212 22.09 4.12 -0.85
CA ARG A 212 20.95 3.30 -0.47
C ARG A 212 21.24 2.50 0.80
N LEU A 213 22.43 1.91 0.92
CA LEU A 213 22.87 1.21 2.14
C LEU A 213 22.90 2.14 3.35
N ILE A 214 23.48 3.34 3.20
CA ILE A 214 23.48 4.36 4.27
C ILE A 214 22.06 4.74 4.66
N THR A 215 21.17 4.93 3.67
CA THR A 215 19.77 5.29 3.94
C THR A 215 19.04 4.18 4.68
N ILE A 216 19.22 2.92 4.29
CA ILE A 216 18.66 1.76 4.98
C ILE A 216 19.15 1.70 6.43
N ALA A 217 20.46 1.86 6.65
CA ALA A 217 21.05 1.84 7.99
C ALA A 217 20.51 2.99 8.86
N LEU A 218 20.41 4.21 8.31
CA LEU A 218 19.86 5.36 9.01
C LEU A 218 18.38 5.17 9.35
N LEU A 219 17.56 4.75 8.40
CA LEU A 219 16.13 4.51 8.66
C LEU A 219 15.94 3.39 9.70
N GLY A 220 16.72 2.30 9.61
CA GLY A 220 16.72 1.24 10.62
C GLY A 220 17.13 1.73 12.01
N LEU A 221 18.17 2.59 12.09
CA LEU A 221 18.59 3.19 13.35
C LEU A 221 17.49 4.10 13.94
N ILE A 222 16.84 4.91 13.10
CA ILE A 222 15.72 5.77 13.51
C ILE A 222 14.56 4.92 14.05
N THR A 223 14.21 3.80 13.38
CA THR A 223 13.19 2.86 13.86
C THR A 223 13.56 2.25 15.21
N VAL A 224 14.79 1.78 15.37
CA VAL A 224 15.22 1.16 16.64
C VAL A 224 15.30 2.19 17.77
N ALA A 225 15.76 3.40 17.46
CA ALA A 225 15.88 4.48 18.43
C ALA A 225 14.53 5.07 18.87
N SER A 226 13.46 4.92 18.09
CA SER A 226 12.14 5.42 18.49
C SER A 226 11.52 4.57 19.62
N ILE A 227 11.86 3.28 19.72
CA ILE A 227 11.39 2.38 20.80
C ILE A 227 11.77 2.92 22.20
N PRO A 228 13.05 3.19 22.52
CA PRO A 228 13.41 3.69 23.83
C PRO A 228 12.85 5.09 24.11
N CYS A 229 12.73 5.95 23.11
CA CYS A 229 12.28 7.34 23.28
C CYS A 229 10.76 7.49 23.42
N ILE A 230 9.97 6.64 22.77
CA ILE A 230 8.51 6.75 22.74
C ILE A 230 7.84 5.73 23.66
N MET A 231 8.35 4.49 23.70
CA MET A 231 7.72 3.42 24.48
C MET A 231 8.39 3.28 25.84
N ILE A 232 9.68 2.95 25.88
CA ILE A 232 10.37 2.62 27.14
C ILE A 232 10.42 3.82 28.07
N LEU A 233 10.70 5.02 27.55
CA LEU A 233 10.71 6.26 28.33
C LEU A 233 9.37 6.46 29.06
N HIS A 234 8.25 6.31 28.38
CA HIS A 234 6.92 6.62 28.93
C HIS A 234 6.40 5.57 29.91
N PHE A 235 6.82 4.31 29.78
CA PHE A 235 6.70 3.34 30.87
C PHE A 235 7.59 3.73 32.05
N ARG A 236 8.85 4.11 31.79
CA ARG A 236 9.82 4.43 32.84
C ARG A 236 9.43 5.65 33.67
N VAL A 237 8.96 6.72 33.05
CA VAL A 237 8.53 7.95 33.77
C VAL A 237 7.10 7.83 34.31
N GLY A 238 6.40 6.72 34.05
CA GLY A 238 5.08 6.41 34.64
C GLY A 238 3.88 7.01 33.91
N THR A 239 4.04 7.52 32.68
CA THR A 239 2.95 8.14 31.92
C THR A 239 1.78 7.17 31.71
N PHE A 240 2.05 5.94 31.28
CA PHE A 240 1.00 4.96 31.03
C PHE A 240 0.32 4.51 32.32
N ASP A 241 1.07 4.33 33.40
CA ASP A 241 0.54 3.98 34.72
C ASP A 241 -0.44 5.06 35.22
N LEU A 242 -0.09 6.34 35.03
CA LEU A 242 -0.93 7.47 35.40
C LEU A 242 -2.21 7.56 34.55
N ILE A 243 -2.13 7.32 33.23
CA ILE A 243 -3.31 7.25 32.35
C ILE A 243 -4.22 6.09 32.78
N GLU A 244 -3.65 4.91 33.05
CA GLU A 244 -4.42 3.74 33.48
C GLU A 244 -5.11 4.00 34.82
N SER A 245 -4.49 4.76 35.72
CA SER A 245 -5.07 5.10 37.02
C SER A 245 -6.40 5.87 36.92
N ILE A 246 -6.64 6.59 35.83
CA ILE A 246 -7.91 7.28 35.54
C ILE A 246 -9.04 6.25 35.38
N SER A 247 -8.74 5.12 34.72
CA SER A 247 -9.70 4.04 34.49
C SER A 247 -9.98 3.20 35.75
N HIS A 248 -9.17 3.34 36.81
CA HIS A 248 -9.32 2.54 38.03
C HIS A 248 -9.91 3.30 39.23
N LYS A 249 -9.79 4.64 39.27
CA LYS A 249 -10.31 5.45 40.39
C LYS A 249 -11.64 6.12 40.03
N ALA A 250 -12.73 5.68 40.65
CA ALA A 250 -14.02 6.34 40.51
C ALA A 250 -14.07 7.64 41.35
N PRO A 251 -14.65 8.74 40.82
CA PRO A 251 -15.16 8.90 39.46
C PRO A 251 -14.01 9.03 38.44
N HIS A 252 -14.15 8.35 37.29
CA HIS A 252 -13.17 8.36 36.18
C HIS A 252 -13.14 9.73 35.49
N LEU A 253 -12.63 10.75 36.17
CA LEU A 253 -12.66 12.13 35.69
C LEU A 253 -11.53 12.37 34.69
N LEU A 254 -11.91 12.96 33.57
CA LEU A 254 -10.99 13.47 32.56
C LEU A 254 -10.40 14.80 33.02
N LEU A 255 -9.18 15.09 32.58
CA LEU A 255 -8.47 16.33 32.90
C LEU A 255 -9.27 17.58 32.51
N GLY A 256 -9.18 18.62 33.34
CA GLY A 256 -9.64 19.96 32.99
C GLY A 256 -11.13 20.21 33.21
N GLY A 257 -11.86 19.30 33.88
CA GLY A 257 -13.26 19.55 34.23
C GLY A 257 -13.96 18.35 34.87
N PRO A 258 -15.28 18.43 35.10
CA PRO A 258 -16.08 17.37 35.73
C PRO A 258 -16.45 16.24 34.76
N ALA A 259 -15.77 16.14 33.61
CA ALA A 259 -16.13 15.21 32.55
C ALA A 259 -15.81 13.76 32.96
N VAL A 260 -16.83 12.91 33.01
CA VAL A 260 -16.66 11.47 33.28
C VAL A 260 -16.26 10.76 31.98
N LEU A 261 -15.22 9.94 32.05
CA LEU A 261 -14.76 9.10 30.95
C LEU A 261 -15.88 8.14 30.51
N ARG A 262 -16.18 8.20 29.21
CA ARG A 262 -17.09 7.27 28.55
C ARG A 262 -16.32 5.98 28.25
N THR A 263 -16.91 4.85 28.61
CA THR A 263 -16.32 3.52 28.39
C THR A 263 -17.03 2.69 27.31
N VAL A 264 -18.24 3.09 26.90
CA VAL A 264 -19.04 2.36 25.91
C VAL A 264 -19.36 3.27 24.73
N TYR A 265 -18.83 2.93 23.55
CA TYR A 265 -18.99 3.71 22.32
C TYR A 265 -19.84 2.98 21.28
N SER A 266 -19.55 1.71 21.06
CA SER A 266 -20.06 0.90 19.96
C SER A 266 -20.76 -0.39 20.41
N GLN A 267 -20.67 -0.76 21.70
CA GLN A 267 -21.06 -2.08 22.23
C GLN A 267 -20.17 -3.23 21.73
N PHE A 268 -19.09 -2.93 21.00
CA PHE A 268 -18.07 -3.91 20.63
C PHE A 268 -16.88 -3.78 21.58
N GLU A 269 -16.80 -4.69 22.55
CA GLU A 269 -15.87 -4.62 23.69
C GLU A 269 -14.40 -4.33 23.29
N PRO A 270 -13.78 -4.98 22.28
CA PRO A 270 -12.39 -4.69 21.93
C PRO A 270 -12.18 -3.26 21.45
N LEU A 271 -13.14 -2.72 20.69
CA LEU A 271 -13.08 -1.34 20.21
C LEU A 271 -13.32 -0.35 21.35
N ASP A 272 -14.30 -0.62 22.19
CA ASP A 272 -14.65 0.24 23.31
C ASP A 272 -13.52 0.29 24.36
N ALA A 273 -12.84 -0.83 24.63
CA ALA A 273 -11.65 -0.89 25.49
C ALA A 273 -10.49 -0.05 24.92
N GLN A 274 -10.25 -0.14 23.60
CA GLN A 274 -9.21 0.67 22.96
C GLN A 274 -9.54 2.17 23.02
N LEU A 275 -10.77 2.55 22.70
CA LEU A 275 -11.20 3.96 22.77
C LEU A 275 -11.13 4.50 24.20
N THR A 276 -11.50 3.70 25.19
CA THR A 276 -11.37 4.05 26.62
C THR A 276 -9.93 4.37 27.00
N THR A 277 -8.94 3.74 26.36
CA THR A 277 -7.51 4.03 26.56
C THR A 277 -7.05 5.29 25.82
N LEU A 278 -7.52 5.49 24.58
CA LEU A 278 -7.10 6.62 23.74
C LEU A 278 -7.73 7.96 24.15
N ILE A 279 -8.93 7.94 24.74
CA ILE A 279 -9.67 9.18 25.04
C ILE A 279 -8.99 10.02 26.12
N PRO A 280 -8.59 9.47 27.29
CA PRO A 280 -7.80 10.22 28.27
C PRO A 280 -6.48 10.74 27.70
N PHE A 281 -5.88 10.03 26.75
CA PHE A 281 -4.64 10.46 26.09
C PHE A 281 -4.86 11.69 25.19
N PHE A 282 -5.88 11.69 24.33
CA PHE A 282 -6.11 12.82 23.41
C PHE A 282 -6.99 13.94 24.00
N TRP A 283 -7.64 13.72 25.14
CA TRP A 283 -8.52 14.71 25.76
C TRP A 283 -7.81 16.02 26.16
N PRO A 284 -6.64 15.98 26.84
CA PRO A 284 -5.87 17.19 27.15
C PRO A 284 -5.48 17.99 25.90
N LEU A 285 -5.24 17.29 24.78
CA LEU A 285 -4.84 17.91 23.50
C LEU A 285 -5.90 18.91 23.00
N VAL A 286 -7.17 18.56 23.15
CA VAL A 286 -8.27 19.36 22.59
C VAL A 286 -8.86 20.35 23.60
N THR A 287 -8.70 20.11 24.90
CA THR A 287 -9.32 20.95 25.94
C THR A 287 -8.60 22.27 26.19
N GLY A 288 -7.32 22.38 25.85
CA GLY A 288 -6.52 23.55 26.19
C GLY A 288 -6.13 23.62 27.67
N ALA A 289 -6.38 22.56 28.44
CA ALA A 289 -6.01 22.49 29.87
C ALA A 289 -4.49 22.57 30.09
N MET A 290 -3.71 22.16 29.09
CA MET A 290 -2.26 22.33 29.02
C MET A 290 -1.93 23.04 27.70
N PRO A 291 -1.75 24.37 27.70
CA PRO A 291 -1.56 25.16 26.48
C PRO A 291 -0.41 24.67 25.60
N GLU A 292 0.72 24.30 26.19
CA GLU A 292 1.89 23.77 25.49
C GLU A 292 1.58 22.47 24.73
N LEU A 293 0.77 21.59 25.31
CA LEU A 293 0.32 20.35 24.68
C LEU A 293 -0.64 20.63 23.54
N SER A 294 -1.64 21.49 23.72
CA SER A 294 -2.56 21.86 22.65
C SER A 294 -1.86 22.56 21.48
N LEU A 295 -0.91 23.45 21.75
CA LEU A 295 -0.09 24.13 20.72
C LEU A 295 0.76 23.12 19.94
N PHE A 296 1.44 22.22 20.65
CA PHE A 296 2.18 21.15 19.99
C PHE A 296 1.26 20.24 19.18
N GLY A 297 0.04 19.97 19.66
CA GLY A 297 -1.00 19.22 18.94
C GLY A 297 -1.38 19.83 17.59
N VAL A 298 -1.55 21.16 17.53
CA VAL A 298 -1.82 21.85 16.26
C VAL A 298 -0.62 21.76 15.30
N TYR A 299 0.59 21.94 15.82
CA TYR A 299 1.83 21.74 15.04
C TYR A 299 1.92 20.31 14.49
N MET A 300 1.76 19.31 15.36
CA MET A 300 1.76 17.89 15.01
C MET A 300 0.70 17.59 13.95
N GLY A 301 -0.50 18.15 14.07
CA GLY A 301 -1.58 17.92 13.10
C GLY A 301 -1.19 18.34 11.67
N GLY A 302 -0.49 19.47 11.52
CA GLY A 302 0.09 19.87 10.24
C GLY A 302 1.13 18.88 9.70
N GLN A 303 2.02 18.40 10.57
CA GLN A 303 3.05 17.42 10.20
C GLN A 303 2.45 16.06 9.82
N LEU A 304 1.42 15.62 10.56
CA LEU A 304 0.68 14.39 10.31
C LEU A 304 -0.07 14.46 8.98
N LEU A 305 -0.67 15.60 8.64
CA LEU A 305 -1.31 15.84 7.33
C LEU A 305 -0.32 15.64 6.17
N SER A 306 0.90 16.15 6.29
CA SER A 306 1.95 15.96 5.29
C SER A 306 2.33 14.50 5.10
N CYS A 307 2.53 13.75 6.19
CA CYS A 307 2.83 12.32 6.11
C CYS A 307 1.64 11.51 5.57
N LEU A 308 0.41 11.84 5.97
CA LEU A 308 -0.79 11.19 5.44
C LEU A 308 -0.89 11.38 3.93
N ALA A 309 -0.64 12.59 3.44
CA ALA A 309 -0.60 12.86 2.01
C ALA A 309 0.51 12.06 1.30
N LEU A 310 1.72 12.00 1.86
CA LEU A 310 2.83 11.20 1.32
C LEU A 310 2.48 9.72 1.20
N VAL A 311 1.95 9.11 2.27
CA VAL A 311 1.56 7.70 2.28
C VAL A 311 0.48 7.43 1.24
N VAL A 312 -0.54 8.28 1.13
CA VAL A 312 -1.61 8.11 0.14
C VAL A 312 -1.09 8.30 -1.29
N ILE A 313 -0.24 9.31 -1.53
CA ILE A 313 0.37 9.54 -2.85
C ILE A 313 1.22 8.34 -3.25
N GLU A 314 2.08 7.82 -2.37
CA GLU A 314 2.90 6.64 -2.64
C GLU A 314 2.04 5.40 -2.89
N GLY A 315 0.92 5.25 -2.16
CA GLY A 315 -0.03 4.17 -2.39
C GLY A 315 -0.72 4.21 -3.76
N GLU A 316 -0.89 5.40 -4.33
CA GLU A 316 -1.51 5.59 -5.66
C GLU A 316 -0.52 5.43 -6.84
N ARG A 317 0.78 5.32 -6.58
CA ARG A 317 1.79 5.16 -7.64
C ARG A 317 1.76 3.77 -8.25
N LYS A 318 1.85 3.69 -9.57
CA LYS A 318 1.91 2.42 -10.32
C LYS A 318 3.07 1.53 -9.87
N GLY A 319 4.22 2.13 -9.54
CA GLY A 319 5.41 1.42 -9.04
C GLY A 319 5.24 0.73 -7.69
N ASN A 320 4.20 1.10 -6.92
CA ASN A 320 3.92 0.57 -5.58
C ASN A 320 2.63 -0.28 -5.52
N ALA A 321 1.83 -0.32 -6.60
CA ALA A 321 0.47 -0.86 -6.60
C ALA A 321 0.33 -2.34 -6.17
N ARG A 322 1.40 -3.14 -6.25
CA ARG A 322 1.40 -4.58 -5.91
C ARG A 322 2.20 -4.92 -4.64
N GLY A 323 2.68 -3.92 -3.89
CA GLY A 323 3.50 -4.12 -2.69
C GLY A 323 2.87 -3.53 -1.44
N ALA A 324 3.52 -3.72 -0.28
CA ALA A 324 3.06 -3.21 1.01
C ALA A 324 2.86 -1.68 1.03
N ILE A 325 3.64 -0.94 0.25
CA ILE A 325 3.49 0.52 0.11
C ILE A 325 2.17 0.90 -0.60
N GLY A 326 1.64 0.03 -1.46
CA GLY A 326 0.35 0.20 -2.14
C GLY A 326 -0.88 0.13 -1.22
N LEU A 327 -0.69 0.00 0.10
CA LEU A 327 -1.75 -0.15 1.10
C LEU A 327 -1.79 1.07 2.07
N PRO A 328 -2.10 2.29 1.57
CA PRO A 328 -1.94 3.51 2.35
C PRO A 328 -2.84 3.56 3.59
N THR A 329 -4.08 3.07 3.50
CA THR A 329 -5.02 3.05 4.63
C THR A 329 -4.52 2.16 5.76
N ILE A 330 -3.83 1.05 5.47
CA ILE A 330 -3.29 0.16 6.51
C ILE A 330 -2.18 0.87 7.28
N TRP A 331 -1.23 1.50 6.56
CA TRP A 331 -0.16 2.29 7.19
C TRP A 331 -0.70 3.43 8.04
N ALA A 332 -1.61 4.24 7.48
CA ALA A 332 -2.17 5.39 8.19
C ALA A 332 -3.06 4.98 9.38
N THR A 333 -3.82 3.88 9.27
CA THR A 333 -4.63 3.36 10.39
C THR A 333 -3.75 2.79 11.50
N SER A 334 -2.57 2.25 11.16
CA SER A 334 -1.64 1.73 12.15
C SER A 334 -1.12 2.81 13.11
N TRP A 335 -1.09 4.09 12.69
CA TRP A 335 -0.70 5.23 13.55
C TRP A 335 -1.61 5.45 14.76
N VAL A 336 -2.83 4.91 14.72
CA VAL A 336 -3.80 5.00 15.82
C VAL A 336 -3.46 4.03 16.95
N PHE A 337 -2.87 2.89 16.61
CA PHE A 337 -2.60 1.79 17.53
C PHE A 337 -1.13 1.66 17.90
N ILE A 338 -0.24 2.15 17.03
CA ILE A 338 1.20 2.08 17.16
C ILE A 338 1.72 3.50 16.94
N PRO A 339 2.68 3.98 17.76
CA PRO A 339 3.17 5.34 17.64
C PRO A 339 3.60 5.70 16.21
N PHE A 340 3.18 6.88 15.75
CA PHE A 340 3.42 7.36 14.39
C PHE A 340 4.92 7.44 14.05
N GLY A 341 5.73 7.88 15.00
CA GLY A 341 7.19 7.93 14.98
C GLY A 341 7.88 6.57 15.01
N PHE A 342 7.14 5.48 15.18
CA PHE A 342 7.64 4.12 14.95
C PHE A 342 7.20 3.57 13.59
N VAL A 343 5.91 3.73 13.26
CA VAL A 343 5.35 3.20 12.01
C VAL A 343 5.89 3.92 10.77
N GLN A 344 6.03 5.25 10.81
CA GLN A 344 6.49 6.03 9.66
C GLN A 344 7.93 5.69 9.25
N PRO A 345 8.91 5.55 10.17
CA PRO A 345 10.23 5.01 9.81
C PRO A 345 10.17 3.63 9.16
N ILE A 346 9.32 2.71 9.66
CA ILE A 346 9.16 1.38 9.07
C ILE A 346 8.60 1.47 7.65
N HIS A 347 7.55 2.27 7.44
CA HIS A 347 7.00 2.53 6.10
C HIS A 347 8.09 2.98 5.14
N ASN A 348 8.90 3.97 5.56
CA ASN A 348 9.98 4.53 4.74
C ASN A 348 11.10 3.50 4.48
N LEU A 349 11.44 2.68 5.48
CA LEU A 349 12.42 1.60 5.35
C LEU A 349 11.94 0.50 4.38
N VAL A 350 10.69 0.06 4.54
CA VAL A 350 10.04 -0.90 3.64
C VAL A 350 10.01 -0.37 2.21
N HIS A 351 9.78 0.93 2.05
CA HIS A 351 9.82 1.59 0.73
C HIS A 351 11.20 1.46 0.09
N VAL A 352 12.27 1.84 0.79
CA VAL A 352 13.65 1.79 0.25
C VAL A 352 14.15 0.35 0.03
N LEU A 353 13.72 -0.59 0.86
CA LEU A 353 14.10 -2.00 0.74
C LEU A 353 13.40 -2.71 -0.41
N PHE A 354 12.08 -2.54 -0.53
CA PHE A 354 11.24 -3.46 -1.31
C PHE A 354 10.47 -2.79 -2.45
N SER A 355 10.22 -1.47 -2.42
CA SER A 355 9.46 -0.84 -3.50
C SER A 355 10.28 -0.68 -4.78
N ARG A 356 9.63 -0.71 -5.95
CA ARG A 356 10.31 -0.46 -7.23
C ARG A 356 10.92 0.95 -7.27
N LEU A 357 10.25 1.92 -6.64
CA LEU A 357 10.68 3.32 -6.61
C LEU A 357 11.84 3.57 -5.63
N GLY A 358 11.88 2.87 -4.50
CA GLY A 358 12.96 2.95 -3.52
C GLY A 358 14.23 2.22 -3.96
N ARG A 359 14.08 1.20 -4.82
CA ARG A 359 15.18 0.48 -5.48
C ARG A 359 15.69 1.14 -6.76
N ALA A 360 14.93 2.08 -7.31
CA ALA A 360 15.31 2.76 -8.53
C ALA A 360 16.66 3.49 -8.32
N GLY A 361 17.63 3.18 -9.17
CA GLY A 361 18.92 3.85 -9.21
C GLY A 361 18.81 5.25 -9.80
N ARG A 362 19.81 5.64 -10.59
CA ARG A 362 19.88 7.00 -11.19
C ARG A 362 18.82 7.30 -12.26
N GLN A 363 18.00 6.31 -12.65
CA GLN A 363 16.99 6.47 -13.67
C GLN A 363 15.64 6.03 -13.12
N VAL A 364 14.81 7.02 -12.77
CA VAL A 364 13.45 6.81 -12.27
C VAL A 364 12.48 6.88 -13.43
N ASP A 365 11.72 5.81 -13.63
CA ASP A 365 10.68 5.74 -14.66
C ASP A 365 9.48 6.64 -14.31
N ALA A 366 9.18 7.60 -15.19
CA ALA A 366 8.04 8.52 -15.07
C ALA A 366 6.69 7.77 -15.00
N ASN A 367 6.57 6.64 -15.70
CA ASN A 367 5.37 5.80 -15.63
C ASN A 367 5.25 5.11 -14.27
N ALA A 368 6.36 4.70 -13.65
CA ALA A 368 6.34 4.07 -12.33
C ALA A 368 5.94 5.06 -11.22
N ILE A 369 6.32 6.34 -11.34
CA ILE A 369 5.92 7.38 -10.38
C ILE A 369 4.53 7.97 -10.65
N SER A 370 3.99 7.77 -11.85
CA SER A 370 2.63 8.14 -12.21
C SER A 370 1.63 7.36 -11.36
N GLY A 371 0.49 7.98 -11.07
CA GLY A 371 -0.64 7.34 -10.39
C GLY A 371 -1.97 7.67 -11.05
N ASN A 372 -3.07 7.32 -10.40
CA ASN A 372 -4.40 7.69 -10.86
C ASN A 372 -4.61 9.20 -10.67
N ALA A 373 -4.51 9.97 -11.76
CA ALA A 373 -4.56 11.43 -11.72
C ALA A 373 -5.85 11.98 -11.07
N LYS A 374 -6.99 11.29 -11.28
CA LYS A 374 -8.28 11.64 -10.65
C LYS A 374 -8.24 11.48 -9.14
N ARG A 375 -7.71 10.35 -8.64
CA ARG A 375 -7.60 10.12 -7.20
C ARG A 375 -6.61 11.08 -6.55
N ILE A 376 -5.48 11.33 -7.20
CA ILE A 376 -4.47 12.27 -6.70
C ILE A 376 -5.07 13.68 -6.60
N VAL A 377 -5.67 14.22 -7.67
CA VAL A 377 -6.20 15.60 -7.65
C VAL A 377 -7.37 15.78 -6.67
N LEU A 378 -8.11 14.73 -6.36
CA LEU A 378 -9.19 14.76 -5.36
C LEU A 378 -8.69 14.59 -3.92
N LEU A 379 -7.43 14.18 -3.71
CA LEU A 379 -6.87 13.93 -2.39
C LEU A 379 -6.97 15.12 -1.44
N PRO A 380 -6.71 16.38 -1.83
CA PRO A 380 -6.86 17.53 -0.92
C PRO A 380 -8.29 17.66 -0.37
N VAL A 381 -9.31 17.36 -1.18
CA VAL A 381 -10.71 17.38 -0.75
C VAL A 381 -10.99 16.22 0.20
N SER A 382 -10.48 15.02 -0.11
CA SER A 382 -10.61 13.85 0.76
C SER A 382 -9.93 14.05 2.12
N LEU A 383 -8.74 14.64 2.16
CA LEU A 383 -8.04 15.02 3.39
C LEU A 383 -8.83 16.08 4.16
N THR A 384 -9.44 17.03 3.45
CA THR A 384 -10.27 18.07 4.09
C THR A 384 -11.46 17.45 4.83
N LEU A 385 -12.19 16.56 4.16
CA LEU A 385 -13.39 15.92 4.71
C LEU A 385 -13.07 14.83 5.74
N GLY A 386 -11.99 14.07 5.53
CA GLY A 386 -11.64 12.91 6.35
C GLY A 386 -10.74 13.22 7.54
N TYR A 387 -10.00 14.33 7.51
CA TYR A 387 -9.02 14.67 8.54
C TYR A 387 -9.16 16.11 9.05
N ILE A 388 -9.16 17.11 8.16
CA ILE A 388 -9.08 18.53 8.58
C ILE A 388 -10.35 18.96 9.31
N ILE A 389 -11.52 18.79 8.68
CA ILE A 389 -12.81 19.14 9.31
C ILE A 389 -13.01 18.37 10.63
N PRO A 390 -12.83 17.03 10.68
CA PRO A 390 -12.87 16.32 11.95
C PRO A 390 -11.92 16.87 13.02
N SER A 391 -10.71 17.31 12.64
CA SER A 391 -9.74 17.90 13.58
C SER A 391 -10.22 19.23 14.17
N PHE A 392 -10.99 20.03 13.43
CA PHE A 392 -11.65 21.21 13.99
C PHE A 392 -12.84 20.85 14.87
N VAL A 393 -13.61 19.81 14.51
CA VAL A 393 -14.80 19.39 15.26
C VAL A 393 -14.44 18.91 16.67
N ILE A 394 -13.33 18.21 16.87
CA ILE A 394 -12.88 17.77 18.20
C ILE A 394 -12.42 18.92 19.11
N CYS A 395 -12.05 20.06 18.50
CA CYS A 395 -11.64 21.28 19.19
C CYS A 395 -12.82 22.19 19.58
N ILE A 396 -14.06 21.81 19.26
CA ILE A 396 -15.24 22.60 19.66
C ILE A 396 -15.32 22.65 21.20
N PRO A 397 -15.49 23.85 21.81
CA PRO A 397 -15.52 24.01 23.25
C PRO A 397 -16.61 23.20 23.94
N SER A 398 -16.26 22.62 25.09
CA SER A 398 -17.14 21.80 25.91
C SER A 398 -16.90 22.12 27.38
N PRO A 399 -17.97 22.40 28.15
CA PRO A 399 -19.38 22.16 27.83
C PRO A 399 -20.11 23.31 27.10
N GLU A 400 -19.43 24.40 26.76
CA GLU A 400 -20.06 25.66 26.33
C GLU A 400 -20.83 25.53 25.01
N VAL A 401 -20.31 24.76 24.05
CA VAL A 401 -20.94 24.56 22.73
C VAL A 401 -21.45 23.13 22.57
N VAL A 402 -20.69 22.14 23.03
CA VAL A 402 -21.07 20.72 22.99
C VAL A 402 -20.89 20.05 24.34
N SER A 403 -21.75 19.08 24.68
CA SER A 403 -21.60 18.33 25.92
C SER A 403 -20.30 17.52 25.95
N HIS A 404 -19.78 17.24 27.15
CA HIS A 404 -18.60 16.39 27.31
C HIS A 404 -18.76 15.01 26.65
N HIS A 405 -19.99 14.47 26.70
CA HIS A 405 -20.34 13.22 26.04
C HIS A 405 -20.20 13.31 24.52
N SER A 406 -20.74 14.37 23.90
CA SER A 406 -20.64 14.57 22.45
C SER A 406 -19.18 14.80 22.02
N ARG A 407 -18.40 15.56 22.79
CA ARG A 407 -16.98 15.79 22.50
C ARG A 407 -16.16 14.50 22.53
N GLN A 408 -16.36 13.65 23.54
CA GLN A 408 -15.73 12.33 23.58
C GLN A 408 -16.14 11.47 22.38
N GLY A 409 -17.41 11.56 21.94
CA GLY A 409 -17.88 10.89 20.72
C GLY A 409 -17.18 11.39 19.45
N PHE A 410 -16.99 12.69 19.29
CA PHE A 410 -16.23 13.25 18.16
C PHE A 410 -14.76 12.83 18.20
N LEU A 411 -14.15 12.84 19.38
CA LEU A 411 -12.76 12.42 19.56
C LEU A 411 -12.56 10.94 19.24
N ALA A 412 -13.51 10.08 19.62
CA ALA A 412 -13.52 8.67 19.24
C ALA A 412 -13.68 8.48 17.73
N ALA A 413 -14.59 9.22 17.09
CA ALA A 413 -14.75 9.18 15.63
C ALA A 413 -13.49 9.67 14.91
N TRP A 414 -12.80 10.69 15.43
CA TRP A 414 -11.58 11.25 14.85
C TRP A 414 -10.43 10.24 14.79
N GLN A 415 -10.36 9.27 15.72
CA GLN A 415 -9.34 8.22 15.69
C GLN A 415 -9.33 7.45 14.34
N PHE A 416 -10.43 7.44 13.60
CA PHE A 416 -10.55 6.78 12.31
C PHE A 416 -10.29 7.70 11.11
N PHE A 417 -9.59 8.83 11.28
CA PHE A 417 -9.35 9.83 10.22
C PHE A 417 -8.80 9.23 8.91
N ALA A 418 -7.93 8.21 9.00
CA ALA A 418 -7.38 7.53 7.83
C ALA A 418 -8.46 6.77 7.03
N ILE A 419 -9.38 6.11 7.75
CA ILE A 419 -10.51 5.39 7.16
C ILE A 419 -11.50 6.39 6.56
N TRP A 420 -11.79 7.51 7.25
CA TRP A 420 -12.64 8.57 6.71
C TRP A 420 -12.05 9.19 5.45
N THR A 421 -10.74 9.43 5.42
CA THR A 421 -10.04 9.92 4.23
C THR A 421 -10.18 8.93 3.06
N ALA A 422 -9.99 7.63 3.31
CA ALA A 422 -10.16 6.60 2.29
C ALA A 422 -11.62 6.49 1.79
N LEU A 423 -12.59 6.59 2.71
CA LEU A 423 -14.01 6.61 2.39
C LEU A 423 -14.37 7.80 1.49
N TRP A 424 -13.92 9.01 1.83
CA TRP A 424 -14.15 10.19 1.01
C TRP A 424 -13.45 10.09 -0.34
N GLN A 425 -12.24 9.55 -0.39
CA GLN A 425 -11.53 9.29 -1.65
C GLN A 425 -12.35 8.36 -2.57
N PHE A 426 -12.93 7.30 -2.00
CA PHE A 426 -13.81 6.38 -2.73
C PHE A 426 -15.09 7.06 -3.23
N ILE A 427 -15.77 7.82 -2.36
CA ILE A 427 -17.01 8.54 -2.68
C ILE A 427 -16.75 9.57 -3.79
N LEU A 428 -15.76 10.45 -3.61
CA LEU A 428 -15.46 11.53 -4.55
C LEU A 428 -15.03 11.00 -5.92
N THR A 429 -14.26 9.91 -5.97
CA THR A 429 -13.86 9.28 -7.24
C THR A 429 -15.05 8.77 -8.04
N ARG A 430 -16.17 8.40 -7.37
CA ARG A 430 -17.41 7.96 -8.02
C ARG A 430 -18.35 9.11 -8.37
N LEU A 431 -18.44 10.14 -7.51
CA LEU A 431 -19.36 11.26 -7.69
C LEU A 431 -18.85 12.31 -8.68
N VAL A 432 -17.54 12.54 -8.75
CA VAL A 432 -16.95 13.53 -9.65
C VAL A 432 -16.77 12.93 -11.05
N SER A 433 -17.37 13.55 -12.07
CA SER A 433 -17.30 13.05 -13.45
C SER A 433 -15.92 13.26 -14.07
N ASP A 434 -15.53 12.35 -14.97
CA ASP A 434 -14.23 12.41 -15.65
C ASP A 434 -14.10 13.67 -16.51
N ASN A 435 -15.20 14.16 -17.11
CA ASN A 435 -15.21 15.43 -17.85
C ASN A 435 -14.78 16.64 -17.00
N LYS A 436 -15.13 16.67 -15.70
CA LYS A 436 -14.69 17.75 -14.81
C LYS A 436 -13.21 17.63 -14.50
N ILE A 437 -12.74 16.41 -14.27
CA ILE A 437 -11.33 16.11 -14.00
C ILE A 437 -10.46 16.43 -15.22
N ASP A 438 -10.91 16.06 -16.42
CA ASP A 438 -10.22 16.35 -17.66
C ASP A 438 -10.12 17.85 -17.94
N ARG A 439 -11.17 18.62 -17.66
CA ARG A 439 -11.10 20.09 -17.76
C ARG A 439 -10.10 20.69 -16.78
N LEU A 440 -10.00 20.15 -15.56
CA LEU A 440 -9.08 20.63 -14.53
C LEU A 440 -7.62 20.27 -14.84
N LEU A 441 -7.37 19.06 -15.34
CA LEU A 441 -6.01 18.54 -15.58
C LEU A 441 -5.50 18.79 -17.01
N GLY A 442 -6.38 19.22 -17.92
CA GLY A 442 -6.10 19.48 -19.33
C GLY A 442 -6.79 18.47 -20.24
N THR A 443 -7.76 18.94 -21.02
CA THR A 443 -8.49 18.11 -22.00
C THR A 443 -7.53 17.67 -23.12
N GLY A 444 -7.50 16.37 -23.41
CA GLY A 444 -6.64 15.81 -24.45
C GLY A 444 -5.16 15.63 -24.05
N GLU A 445 -4.79 15.98 -22.83
CA GLU A 445 -3.42 15.78 -22.33
C GLU A 445 -3.10 14.31 -22.07
N SER A 446 -1.82 13.95 -22.17
CA SER A 446 -1.35 12.59 -21.90
C SER A 446 -1.61 12.19 -20.44
N PRO A 447 -1.83 10.89 -20.14
CA PRO A 447 -2.02 10.41 -18.77
C PRO A 447 -0.88 10.84 -17.82
N GLN A 448 0.36 10.83 -18.30
CA GLN A 448 1.55 11.25 -17.55
C GLN A 448 1.49 12.74 -17.20
N ARG A 449 1.12 13.60 -18.16
CA ARG A 449 1.00 15.04 -17.90
C ARG A 449 -0.16 15.35 -16.95
N LYS A 450 -1.30 14.66 -17.10
CA LYS A 450 -2.41 14.76 -16.14
C LYS A 450 -1.97 14.35 -14.73
N ALA A 451 -1.19 13.27 -14.59
CA ALA A 451 -0.65 12.84 -13.30
C ALA A 451 0.33 13.87 -12.70
N ALA A 452 1.24 14.43 -13.51
CA ALA A 452 2.16 15.48 -13.07
C ALA A 452 1.42 16.73 -12.57
N THR A 453 0.41 17.18 -13.32
CA THR A 453 -0.46 18.30 -12.93
C THR A 453 -1.21 18.01 -11.64
N ALA A 454 -1.83 16.82 -11.53
CA ALA A 454 -2.53 16.39 -10.32
C ALA A 454 -1.64 16.36 -9.08
N LEU A 455 -0.42 15.81 -9.20
CA LEU A 455 0.58 15.79 -8.13
C LEU A 455 0.96 17.20 -7.71
N ARG A 456 1.27 18.09 -8.65
CA ARG A 456 1.61 19.49 -8.36
C ARG A 456 0.51 20.21 -7.59
N TYR A 457 -0.75 20.09 -8.01
CA TYR A 457 -1.89 20.67 -7.29
C TYR A 457 -2.01 20.11 -5.86
N THR A 458 -1.87 18.79 -5.73
CA THR A 458 -1.99 18.09 -4.44
C THR A 458 -0.89 18.51 -3.47
N TYR A 459 0.37 18.45 -3.90
CA TYR A 459 1.51 18.87 -3.08
C TYR A 459 1.37 20.33 -2.64
N ASN A 460 1.05 21.24 -3.55
CA ASN A 460 0.86 22.66 -3.21
C ASN A 460 -0.25 22.86 -2.19
N SER A 461 -1.40 22.18 -2.37
CA SER A 461 -2.54 22.32 -1.47
C SER A 461 -2.18 21.89 -0.05
N VAL A 462 -1.49 20.75 0.08
CA VAL A 462 -1.10 20.21 1.40
C VAL A 462 0.04 21.03 2.02
N LEU A 463 1.00 21.51 1.22
CA LEU A 463 2.09 22.37 1.69
C LEU A 463 1.58 23.72 2.21
N VAL A 464 0.56 24.32 1.58
CA VAL A 464 -0.06 25.55 2.09
C VAL A 464 -0.64 25.31 3.48
N LEU A 465 -1.43 24.26 3.67
CA LEU A 465 -2.06 23.97 4.96
C LEU A 465 -1.04 23.58 6.04
N THR A 466 -0.02 22.81 5.68
CA THR A 466 1.09 22.45 6.58
C THR A 466 1.92 23.68 6.94
N GLY A 467 2.23 24.53 5.96
CA GLY A 467 2.97 25.78 6.18
C GLY A 467 2.20 26.76 7.05
N LEU A 468 0.88 26.85 6.90
CA LEU A 468 0.03 27.68 7.75
C LEU A 468 0.06 27.23 9.22
N THR A 469 -0.13 25.94 9.48
CA THR A 469 -0.09 25.39 10.85
C THR A 469 1.30 25.52 11.47
N HIS A 470 2.36 25.22 10.71
CA HIS A 470 3.75 25.41 11.15
C HIS A 470 4.05 26.88 11.47
N SER A 471 3.78 27.79 10.53
CA SER A 471 4.06 29.22 10.68
C SER A 471 3.25 29.83 11.82
N LEU A 472 1.99 29.44 12.00
CA LEU A 472 1.16 29.91 13.11
C LEU A 472 1.81 29.60 14.47
N ILE A 473 2.25 28.35 14.67
CA ILE A 473 2.85 27.95 15.95
C ILE A 473 4.23 28.59 16.14
N ILE A 474 5.04 28.66 15.08
CA ILE A 474 6.33 29.36 15.15
C ILE A 474 6.14 30.84 15.48
N VAL A 475 5.15 31.53 14.89
CA VAL A 475 4.86 32.93 15.23
C VAL A 475 4.40 33.07 16.68
N VAL A 476 3.49 32.22 17.15
CA VAL A 476 3.04 32.24 18.56
C VAL A 476 4.23 32.09 19.51
N VAL A 477 5.15 31.19 19.18
CA VAL A 477 6.30 30.85 20.02
C VAL A 477 7.43 31.89 19.90
N LEU A 478 7.69 32.47 18.73
CA LEU A 478 8.71 33.52 18.54
C LEU A 478 8.24 34.87 19.09
N CYS A 479 6.94 35.16 19.04
CA CYS A 479 6.36 36.33 19.67
C CYS A 479 6.34 36.23 21.21
N TYR A 480 6.69 35.07 21.81
CA TYR A 480 6.78 34.89 23.26
C TYR A 480 7.55 36.01 23.95
N ALA A 481 8.79 36.30 23.51
CA ALA A 481 9.62 37.33 24.16
C ALA A 481 9.02 38.74 24.05
N PHE A 482 8.32 39.01 22.95
CA PHE A 482 7.59 40.26 22.74
C PHE A 482 6.35 40.34 23.64
N VAL A 483 5.53 39.29 23.70
CA VAL A 483 4.31 39.25 24.53
C VAL A 483 4.66 39.26 26.02
N GLN A 484 5.73 38.58 26.44
CA GLN A 484 6.25 38.58 27.81
C GLN A 484 6.58 39.99 28.30
N SER A 485 7.09 40.84 27.39
CA SER A 485 7.42 42.24 27.70
C SER A 485 6.20 43.11 27.98
N TYR A 486 5.01 42.73 27.52
CA TYR A 486 3.75 43.48 27.71
C TYR A 486 2.78 42.82 28.71
N SER A 487 2.82 41.50 28.89
CA SER A 487 1.89 40.75 29.75
C SER A 487 2.57 39.57 30.47
N PRO A 488 3.48 39.84 31.43
CA PRO A 488 4.32 38.81 32.05
C PRO A 488 3.56 37.71 32.81
N SER A 489 2.35 37.98 33.32
CA SER A 489 1.57 37.02 34.12
C SER A 489 0.88 35.90 33.32
N THR A 490 0.98 35.89 31.99
CA THR A 490 0.20 34.98 31.11
C THR A 490 1.09 34.16 30.17
N VAL A 491 2.41 34.41 30.14
CA VAL A 491 3.24 34.04 28.99
C VAL A 491 4.11 32.82 29.24
N ASP A 492 4.48 32.49 30.49
CA ASP A 492 5.45 31.44 30.79
C ASP A 492 5.12 30.05 30.21
N GLN A 493 3.83 29.68 30.14
CA GLN A 493 3.36 28.41 29.57
C GLN A 493 3.51 28.33 28.03
N LEU A 494 3.79 29.45 27.36
CA LEU A 494 4.00 29.53 25.92
C LEU A 494 5.48 29.48 25.51
N HIS A 495 6.39 29.25 26.47
CA HIS A 495 7.82 29.26 26.20
C HIS A 495 8.20 28.17 25.16
N PRO A 496 8.99 28.49 24.11
CA PRO A 496 9.34 27.56 23.03
C PRO A 496 9.83 26.19 23.51
N LEU A 497 10.65 26.18 24.55
CA LEU A 497 11.19 24.93 25.10
C LEU A 497 10.11 24.10 25.79
N LEU A 498 9.08 24.68 26.40
CA LEU A 498 7.98 23.89 26.97
C LEU A 498 7.17 23.21 25.85
N VAL A 499 6.98 23.90 24.72
CA VAL A 499 6.21 23.37 23.59
C VAL A 499 6.98 22.32 22.78
N PHE A 500 8.31 22.46 22.64
CA PHE A 500 9.12 21.66 21.70
C PHE A 500 10.26 20.86 22.34
N GLN A 501 10.52 20.96 23.64
CA GLN A 501 11.57 20.15 24.26
C GLN A 501 10.96 18.91 24.92
N PRO A 502 11.28 17.70 24.43
CA PRO A 502 10.81 16.48 25.05
C PRO A 502 11.62 16.12 26.28
N ILE A 503 11.02 15.29 27.13
CA ILE A 503 11.71 14.64 28.24
C ILE A 503 12.88 13.84 27.67
N SER A 504 14.03 13.97 28.32
CA SER A 504 15.24 13.23 27.96
C SER A 504 14.96 11.71 27.94
N PRO A 505 15.36 10.97 26.89
CA PRO A 505 15.26 9.51 26.84
C PRO A 505 15.99 8.78 28.00
N PHE A 506 16.89 9.49 28.68
CA PHE A 506 17.67 8.98 29.81
C PHE A 506 17.07 9.36 31.17
N SER A 507 15.94 10.07 31.21
CA SER A 507 15.28 10.41 32.47
C SER A 507 14.81 9.16 33.21
N ASN A 508 14.89 9.20 34.53
CA ASN A 508 14.30 8.23 35.46
C ASN A 508 13.32 8.89 36.43
N GLU A 509 13.07 10.19 36.26
CA GLU A 509 12.17 10.95 37.11
C GLU A 509 10.73 10.54 36.82
N LYS A 510 10.01 10.12 37.87
CA LYS A 510 8.58 9.78 37.76
C LYS A 510 7.78 11.07 37.69
N LEU A 511 6.83 11.11 36.77
CA LEU A 511 5.94 12.26 36.63
C LEU A 511 4.85 12.21 37.70
N ASP A 512 4.44 13.38 38.17
CA ASP A 512 3.30 13.54 39.08
C ASP A 512 1.96 13.62 38.31
N ALA A 513 2.03 13.91 37.01
CA ALA A 513 0.89 14.08 36.12
C ALA A 513 1.19 13.46 34.74
N PHE A 514 0.18 12.97 34.03
CA PHE A 514 0.42 12.21 32.79
C PHE A 514 0.60 13.09 31.55
N GLU A 515 0.13 14.33 31.60
CA GLU A 515 0.09 15.28 30.49
C GLU A 515 1.48 15.70 29.99
N PRO A 516 2.47 16.02 30.85
CA PRO A 516 3.84 16.26 30.39
C PRO A 516 4.42 15.02 29.70
N GLY A 517 4.01 13.83 30.16
CA GLY A 517 4.32 12.56 29.53
C GLY A 517 3.73 12.45 28.12
N ILE A 518 2.44 12.76 27.95
CA ILE A 518 1.77 12.77 26.64
C ILE A 518 2.44 13.77 25.70
N LEU A 519 2.71 14.99 26.15
CA LEU A 519 3.43 16.00 25.37
C LEU A 519 4.78 15.45 24.89
N SER A 520 5.58 14.92 25.81
CA SER A 520 6.87 14.33 25.46
C SER A 520 6.74 13.14 24.50
N LEU A 521 5.66 12.36 24.60
CA LEU A 521 5.42 11.22 23.71
C LEU A 521 5.18 11.75 22.29
N LEU A 522 4.23 12.67 22.14
CA LEU A 522 3.86 13.24 20.84
C LEU A 522 5.02 14.02 20.20
N GLN A 523 5.86 14.67 21.00
CA GLN A 523 7.10 15.32 20.54
C GLN A 523 8.05 14.30 19.92
N HIS A 524 8.43 13.25 20.64
CA HIS A 524 9.27 12.18 20.09
C HIS A 524 8.59 11.56 18.86
N ASP A 525 7.30 11.25 18.93
CA ASP A 525 6.53 10.65 17.85
C ASP A 525 6.64 11.46 16.54
N THR A 526 6.44 12.78 16.64
CA THR A 526 6.53 13.71 15.51
C THR A 526 7.97 13.83 14.98
N TYR A 527 8.97 13.87 15.86
CA TYR A 527 10.37 14.03 15.46
C TYR A 527 10.92 12.81 14.73
N PHE A 528 10.63 11.60 15.22
CA PHE A 528 11.05 10.36 14.55
C PHE A 528 10.35 10.19 13.19
N ALA A 529 9.05 10.50 13.12
CA ALA A 529 8.32 10.46 11.85
C ALA A 529 8.83 11.50 10.84
N GLY A 530 9.08 12.73 11.29
CA GLY A 530 9.59 13.80 10.44
C GLY A 530 11.02 13.54 9.97
N ALA A 531 11.92 13.15 10.87
CA ALA A 531 13.31 12.87 10.53
C ALA A 531 13.42 11.71 9.52
N SER A 532 12.71 10.60 9.75
CA SER A 532 12.71 9.47 8.81
C SER A 532 12.14 9.85 7.45
N SER A 533 11.04 10.62 7.41
CA SER A 533 10.40 11.05 6.16
C SER A 533 11.29 11.98 5.37
N LEU A 534 12.01 12.89 6.04
CA LEU A 534 12.94 13.80 5.38
C LEU A 534 14.17 13.06 4.84
N VAL A 535 14.76 12.14 5.61
CA VAL A 535 15.88 11.29 5.15
C VAL A 535 15.46 10.48 3.93
N TRP A 536 14.29 9.86 3.97
CA TRP A 536 13.72 9.11 2.86
C TRP A 536 13.52 9.98 1.61
N ALA A 537 12.89 11.15 1.75
CA ALA A 537 12.64 12.05 0.64
C ALA A 537 13.94 12.59 0.01
N LEU A 538 14.92 12.96 0.83
CA LEU A 538 16.23 13.44 0.36
C LEU A 538 17.00 12.34 -0.39
N TYR A 539 16.93 11.09 0.08
CA TYR A 539 17.48 9.95 -0.66
C TYR A 539 16.83 9.82 -2.03
N LEU A 540 15.49 9.79 -2.11
CA LEU A 540 14.78 9.67 -3.38
C LEU A 540 15.04 10.84 -4.33
N TYR A 541 15.21 12.05 -3.79
CA TYR A 541 15.62 13.23 -4.56
C TYR A 541 17.03 13.07 -5.12
N SER A 542 17.98 12.59 -4.31
CA SER A 542 19.37 12.36 -4.74
C SER A 542 19.49 11.32 -5.86
N CYS A 543 18.56 10.36 -5.94
CA CYS A 543 18.51 9.40 -7.04
C CYS A 543 18.19 10.06 -8.39
N VAL A 544 17.45 11.18 -8.40
CA VAL A 544 17.07 11.92 -9.61
C VAL A 544 18.03 13.07 -9.92
N LYS A 545 18.72 13.59 -8.90
CA LYS A 545 19.74 14.65 -9.00
C LYS A 545 21.09 14.13 -8.47
N PRO A 546 21.81 13.26 -9.20
CA PRO A 546 23.01 12.58 -8.68
C PRO A 546 24.18 13.54 -8.39
N ASP A 547 24.20 14.73 -9.01
CA ASP A 547 25.26 15.72 -8.84
C ASP A 547 25.05 16.61 -7.60
N VAL A 548 23.95 16.42 -6.86
CA VAL A 548 23.70 17.18 -5.63
C VAL A 548 24.68 16.74 -4.54
N THR A 549 25.38 17.70 -3.95
CA THR A 549 26.30 17.42 -2.84
C THR A 549 25.53 17.14 -1.56
N PHE A 550 26.15 16.42 -0.62
CA PHE A 550 25.57 16.18 0.71
C PHE A 550 25.24 17.50 1.43
N ALA A 551 26.13 18.50 1.35
CA ALA A 551 25.90 19.82 1.94
C ALA A 551 24.66 20.51 1.34
N ALA A 552 24.44 20.39 0.02
CA ALA A 552 23.25 20.94 -0.62
C ALA A 552 21.96 20.21 -0.20
N LEU A 553 22.00 18.88 -0.01
CA LEU A 553 20.87 18.12 0.53
C LEU A 553 20.52 18.54 1.96
N VAL A 554 21.52 18.66 2.83
CA VAL A 554 21.34 19.10 4.22
C VAL A 554 20.82 20.54 4.26
N GLY A 555 21.39 21.44 3.46
CA GLY A 555 20.93 22.82 3.34
C GLY A 555 19.48 22.90 2.88
N LYS A 556 19.11 22.13 1.85
CA LYS A 556 17.72 22.03 1.36
C LYS A 556 16.77 21.52 2.45
N GLY A 557 17.11 20.41 3.10
CA GLY A 557 16.30 19.86 4.18
C GLY A 557 16.11 20.85 5.33
N THR A 558 17.18 21.56 5.70
CA THR A 558 17.15 22.58 6.78
C THR A 558 16.23 23.75 6.43
N ILE A 559 16.40 24.32 5.23
CA ILE A 559 15.57 25.46 4.77
C ILE A 559 14.10 25.06 4.70
N LEU A 560 13.79 23.90 4.12
CA LEU A 560 12.41 23.45 3.98
C LEU A 560 11.79 23.09 5.34
N THR A 561 12.56 22.52 6.28
CA THR A 561 12.09 22.27 7.65
C THR A 561 11.78 23.57 8.38
N ALA A 562 12.57 24.62 8.18
CA ALA A 562 12.28 25.92 8.77
C ALA A 562 10.96 26.51 8.25
N LEU A 563 10.61 26.25 6.98
CA LEU A 563 9.41 26.78 6.33
C LEU A 563 8.13 25.96 6.60
N PHE A 564 8.24 24.63 6.69
CA PHE A 564 7.09 23.73 6.70
C PHE A 564 7.10 22.69 7.84
N GLY A 565 8.14 22.68 8.67
CA GLY A 565 8.43 21.56 9.58
C GLY A 565 8.98 20.34 8.81
N PRO A 566 9.46 19.30 9.51
CA PRO A 566 10.21 18.20 8.89
C PRO A 566 9.37 17.31 7.97
N CYS A 567 8.10 17.04 8.30
CA CYS A 567 7.20 16.27 7.42
C CYS A 567 6.80 17.10 6.20
N GLY A 568 6.52 18.39 6.39
CA GLY A 568 6.27 19.32 5.29
C GLY A 568 7.49 19.49 4.38
N ALA A 569 8.69 19.48 4.94
CA ALA A 569 9.94 19.48 4.17
C ALA A 569 10.08 18.23 3.32
N ALA A 570 9.79 17.04 3.87
CA ALA A 570 9.76 15.79 3.11
C ALA A 570 8.77 15.86 1.94
N LEU A 571 7.58 16.41 2.18
CA LEU A 571 6.56 16.63 1.14
C LEU A 571 7.05 17.59 0.03
N ALA A 572 7.71 18.69 0.40
CA ALA A 572 8.29 19.64 -0.55
C ALA A 572 9.44 19.04 -1.38
N VAL A 573 10.31 18.25 -0.75
CA VAL A 573 11.39 17.52 -1.45
C VAL A 573 10.79 16.51 -2.44
N MET A 574 9.75 15.77 -2.03
CA MET A 574 9.05 14.83 -2.92
C MET A 574 8.37 15.53 -4.10
N LYS A 575 7.79 16.71 -3.88
CA LYS A 575 7.25 17.55 -4.95
C LYS A 575 8.34 17.89 -5.99
N GLU A 576 9.47 18.42 -5.55
CA GLU A 576 10.56 18.79 -6.47
C GLU A 576 11.15 17.58 -7.20
N ARG A 577 11.27 16.44 -6.49
CA ARG A 577 11.71 15.17 -7.07
C ARG A 577 10.77 14.76 -8.21
N ASP A 578 9.46 14.77 -7.98
CA ASP A 578 8.48 14.37 -8.99
C ASP A 578 8.46 15.34 -10.18
N GLU A 579 8.50 16.65 -9.93
CA GLU A 579 8.61 17.66 -10.99
C GLU A 579 9.84 17.45 -11.87
N THR A 580 10.98 17.07 -11.27
CA THR A 580 12.21 16.76 -12.01
C THR A 580 12.04 15.50 -12.87
N VAL A 581 11.44 14.43 -12.35
CA VAL A 581 11.26 13.19 -13.11
C VAL A 581 10.35 13.42 -14.34
N PHE A 582 9.26 14.16 -14.18
CA PHE A 582 8.36 14.47 -15.29
C PHE A 582 9.00 15.42 -16.32
N ALA A 583 9.81 16.40 -15.87
CA ALA A 583 10.54 17.30 -16.78
C ALA A 583 11.55 16.53 -17.64
N ASN A 584 12.36 15.66 -17.04
CA ASN A 584 13.35 14.85 -17.75
C ASN A 584 12.68 13.92 -18.80
N SER A 585 11.51 13.37 -18.49
CA SER A 585 10.73 12.55 -19.43
C SER A 585 10.19 13.37 -20.61
N ALA A 586 9.79 14.62 -20.38
CA ALA A 586 9.30 15.48 -21.47
C ALA A 586 10.45 15.89 -22.42
N GLU A 587 11.65 16.11 -21.91
CA GLU A 587 12.84 16.42 -22.72
C GLU A 587 13.30 15.23 -23.57
N SER A 588 13.17 13.99 -23.07
CA SER A 588 13.52 12.79 -23.85
C SER A 588 12.57 12.53 -25.02
N ASP A 589 11.33 13.02 -24.96
CA ASP A 589 10.33 12.86 -26.01
C ASP A 589 10.47 13.89 -27.15
N ILE A 590 11.33 14.92 -26.98
CA ILE A 590 11.64 15.88 -28.04
C ILE A 590 12.73 15.27 -28.95
N PRO A 591 12.46 15.04 -30.26
CA PRO A 591 13.46 14.49 -31.15
C PRO A 591 14.66 15.43 -31.22
N LYS A 592 15.83 14.95 -30.79
CA LYS A 592 17.09 15.65 -30.99
C LYS A 592 17.27 15.84 -32.49
N LYS A 593 17.21 17.09 -32.97
CA LYS A 593 17.66 17.43 -34.32
C LYS A 593 19.12 17.00 -34.43
N GLN A 594 19.36 15.93 -35.18
CA GLN A 594 20.70 15.62 -35.66
C GLN A 594 21.12 16.75 -36.59
N ASN A 595 22.16 17.48 -36.20
CA ASN A 595 22.91 18.36 -37.11
C ASN A 595 23.89 17.52 -37.93
#